data_AF-F7VNW2-F1
#
_entry.id   AF-F7VNW2-F1
#
_cell.length_a   1.000
_cell.length_b   1.000
_cell.length_c   1.000
_cell.angle_alpha   90.00
_cell.angle_beta   90.00
_cell.angle_gamma   90.00
#
_symmetry.space_group_name_H-M   'P 1'
#
loop_
_entity.id
_entity.type
_entity.pdbx_description
1 polymer ?
#
loop_
_entity_poly.entity_id
_entity_poly.type
_entity_poly.pdbx_seq_one_letter_code
_entity_poly.pdbx_strand_id
1 'polypeptide(L)'
;MSTPAPPEDQARLLEDALIAVRQQTTLMRKCLDTPGKLMDALKCCSTLVSELRTSSLGPKQYYELYMAVFDALRYLSVHLRENHPVNHLADLYELVQYAGNIIPRLYLMITVGTAYMSIEGAPR
;
A
#
# COMPACT_ATOMS: atom_id res chain seq x y z
N MET A 1 -14.81 -20.01 -7.92
CA MET A 1 -13.94 -19.10 -8.70
C MET A 1 -14.84 -17.98 -9.18
N SER A 2 -14.56 -16.74 -8.82
CA SER A 2 -15.29 -15.58 -9.34
C SER A 2 -14.95 -15.41 -10.81
N THR A 3 -15.96 -15.43 -11.67
CA THR A 3 -15.80 -15.15 -13.10
C THR A 3 -15.41 -13.67 -13.26
N PRO A 4 -14.40 -13.33 -14.07
CA PRO A 4 -14.07 -11.94 -14.35
C PRO A 4 -15.28 -11.21 -14.95
N ALA A 5 -15.38 -9.90 -14.72
CA ALA A 5 -16.42 -9.08 -15.32
C ALA A 5 -16.32 -9.09 -16.86
N PRO A 6 -17.37 -8.71 -17.60
CA PRO A 6 -17.26 -8.48 -19.05
C PRO A 6 -16.13 -7.50 -19.39
N PRO A 7 -15.50 -7.59 -20.59
CA PRO A 7 -14.33 -6.77 -20.93
C PRO A 7 -14.52 -5.25 -20.79
N GLU A 8 -15.68 -4.72 -21.19
CA GLU A 8 -15.99 -3.28 -21.07
C GLU A 8 -16.10 -2.85 -19.59
N ASP A 9 -16.73 -3.68 -18.77
CA ASP A 9 -16.83 -3.46 -17.32
C ASP A 9 -15.46 -3.56 -16.65
N GLN A 10 -14.58 -4.47 -17.09
CA GLN A 10 -13.22 -4.55 -16.55
C GLN A 10 -12.42 -3.27 -16.80
N ALA A 11 -12.55 -2.65 -17.97
CA ALA A 11 -11.87 -1.40 -18.29
C ALA A 11 -12.33 -0.27 -17.36
N ARG A 12 -13.64 -0.15 -17.15
CA ARG A 12 -14.22 0.85 -16.25
C ARG A 12 -13.83 0.61 -14.78
N LEU A 13 -13.94 -0.64 -14.31
CA LEU A 13 -13.55 -1.02 -12.95
C LEU A 13 -12.06 -0.77 -12.69
N LEU A 14 -11.21 -1.03 -13.69
CA LEU A 14 -9.78 -0.71 -13.60
C LEU A 14 -9.56 0.80 -13.51
N GLU A 15 -10.22 1.58 -14.36
CA GLU A 15 -10.10 3.04 -14.33
C GLU A 15 -10.50 3.62 -12.98
N ASP A 16 -11.64 3.18 -12.43
CA ASP A 16 -12.13 3.60 -11.11
C ASP A 16 -11.11 3.25 -10.01
N ALA A 17 -10.59 2.02 -10.00
CA ALA A 17 -9.57 1.58 -9.05
C ALA A 17 -8.27 2.40 -9.18
N LEU A 18 -7.81 2.66 -10.41
CA LEU A 18 -6.62 3.48 -10.66
C LEU A 18 -6.80 4.94 -10.24
N ILE A 19 -8.00 5.50 -10.39
CA ILE A 19 -8.33 6.84 -9.88
C ILE A 19 -8.23 6.83 -8.35
N ALA A 20 -8.83 5.85 -7.68
CA ALA A 20 -8.74 5.71 -6.23
C ALA A 20 -7.28 5.59 -5.75
N VAL A 21 -6.49 4.72 -6.37
CA VAL A 21 -5.06 4.55 -6.06
C VAL A 21 -4.29 5.87 -6.23
N ARG A 22 -4.50 6.61 -7.33
CA ARG A 22 -3.83 7.90 -7.57
C ARG A 22 -4.20 8.97 -6.53
N GLN A 23 -5.48 9.06 -6.17
CA GLN A 23 -5.95 10.00 -5.15
C GLN A 23 -5.33 9.68 -3.79
N GLN A 24 -5.40 8.42 -3.37
CA GLN A 24 -4.82 7.99 -2.09
C GLN A 24 -3.30 8.10 -2.07
N THR A 25 -2.61 7.84 -3.18
CA THR A 25 -1.16 8.05 -3.30
C THR A 25 -0.79 9.52 -3.12
N THR A 26 -1.57 10.43 -3.69
CA THR A 26 -1.34 11.88 -3.56
C THR A 26 -1.52 12.34 -2.11
N LEU A 27 -2.56 11.85 -1.43
CA LEU A 27 -2.80 12.13 -0.01
C LEU A 27 -1.71 11.53 0.87
N MET A 28 -1.34 10.28 0.64
CA MET A 28 -0.25 9.59 1.33
C MET A 28 1.04 10.42 1.27
N ARG A 29 1.45 10.88 0.08
CA ARG A 29 2.67 11.69 -0.08
C ARG A 29 2.62 12.97 0.75
N LYS A 30 1.52 13.71 0.68
CA LYS A 30 1.31 14.93 1.50
C LYS A 30 1.39 14.64 3.00
N CYS A 31 0.85 13.51 3.45
CA CYS A 31 0.94 13.08 4.84
C CYS A 31 2.38 12.72 5.24
N LEU A 32 3.15 12.08 4.35
CA LEU A 32 4.56 11.76 4.61
C LEU A 32 5.44 13.01 4.66
N ASP A 33 5.12 14.03 3.89
CA ASP A 33 5.84 15.31 3.91
C ASP A 33 5.51 16.17 5.15
N THR A 34 4.46 15.80 5.90
CA THR A 34 4.01 16.54 7.09
C THR A 34 4.46 15.84 8.38
N PRO A 35 5.19 16.51 9.28
CA PRO A 35 5.62 15.91 10.54
C PRO A 35 4.44 15.37 11.37
N GLY A 36 4.59 14.18 11.94
CA GLY A 36 3.58 13.55 12.80
C GLY A 36 2.36 12.95 12.07
N LYS A 37 2.33 12.97 10.72
CA LYS A 37 1.21 12.48 9.91
C LYS A 37 1.40 11.08 9.31
N LEU A 38 2.39 10.33 9.79
CA LEU A 38 2.69 8.97 9.33
C LEU A 38 1.48 8.01 9.45
N MET A 39 0.72 8.12 10.53
CA MET A 39 -0.51 7.33 10.73
C MET A 39 -1.55 7.57 9.64
N ASP A 40 -1.72 8.83 9.24
CA ASP A 40 -2.66 9.21 8.20
C ASP A 40 -2.16 8.72 6.82
N ALA A 41 -0.84 8.74 6.59
CA ALA A 41 -0.24 8.12 5.40
C ALA A 41 -0.50 6.61 5.35
N LEU A 42 -0.30 5.87 6.45
CA LEU A 42 -0.57 4.43 6.52
C LEU A 42 -2.05 4.09 6.28
N LYS A 43 -2.98 4.93 6.75
CA LYS A 43 -4.41 4.79 6.41
C LYS A 43 -4.65 4.94 4.91
N CYS A 44 -4.04 5.93 4.26
CA CYS A 44 -4.13 6.08 2.80
C CYS A 44 -3.59 4.83 2.07
N CYS A 45 -2.46 4.28 2.55
CA CYS A 45 -1.89 3.04 2.01
C CYS A 45 -2.82 1.84 2.18
N SER A 46 -3.46 1.69 3.35
CA SER A 46 -4.42 0.62 3.58
C SER A 46 -5.61 0.72 2.63
N THR A 47 -6.09 1.94 2.36
CA THR A 47 -7.17 2.19 1.39
C THR A 47 -6.74 1.84 -0.03
N LEU A 48 -5.61 2.33 -0.52
CA LEU A 48 -5.18 2.03 -1.91
C LEU A 48 -4.85 0.54 -2.11
N VAL A 49 -4.30 -0.14 -1.11
CA VAL A 49 -4.04 -1.59 -1.19
C VAL A 49 -5.35 -2.39 -1.13
N SER A 50 -6.42 -1.84 -0.56
CA SER A 50 -7.72 -2.50 -0.54
C SER A 50 -8.31 -2.68 -1.95
N GLU A 51 -7.90 -1.89 -2.93
CA GLU A 51 -8.30 -2.07 -4.34
C GLU A 51 -7.86 -3.43 -4.90
N LEU A 52 -6.73 -3.98 -4.40
CA LEU A 52 -6.26 -5.31 -4.78
C LEU A 52 -7.17 -6.45 -4.28
N ARG A 53 -8.17 -6.17 -3.46
CA ARG A 53 -9.15 -7.18 -3.02
C ARG A 53 -10.20 -7.49 -4.07
N THR A 54 -10.26 -6.70 -5.15
CA THR A 54 -11.18 -6.96 -6.26
C THR A 54 -10.95 -8.34 -6.86
N SER A 55 -12.04 -9.03 -7.19
CA SER A 55 -12.01 -10.33 -7.86
C SER A 55 -12.64 -10.27 -9.26
N SER A 56 -12.96 -9.05 -9.72
CA SER A 56 -13.69 -8.77 -10.96
C SER A 56 -12.78 -8.49 -12.16
N LEU A 57 -11.48 -8.25 -11.93
CA LEU A 57 -10.50 -7.95 -12.97
C LEU A 57 -9.87 -9.23 -13.52
N GLY A 58 -9.68 -9.29 -14.83
CA GLY A 58 -8.85 -10.31 -15.46
C GLY A 58 -7.35 -10.11 -15.14
N PRO A 59 -6.50 -11.11 -15.44
CA PRO A 59 -5.08 -11.08 -15.07
C PRO A 59 -4.31 -9.85 -15.57
N LYS A 60 -4.58 -9.39 -16.80
CA LYS A 60 -3.90 -8.22 -17.38
C LYS A 60 -4.27 -6.93 -16.63
N GLN A 61 -5.55 -6.68 -16.45
CA GLN A 61 -6.04 -5.49 -15.75
C GLN A 61 -5.63 -5.50 -14.28
N TYR A 62 -5.67 -6.67 -13.63
CA TYR A 62 -5.21 -6.81 -12.26
C TYR A 62 -3.71 -6.52 -12.15
N TYR A 63 -2.88 -6.96 -13.12
CA TYR A 63 -1.46 -6.64 -13.15
C TYR A 63 -1.20 -5.14 -13.29
N GLU A 64 -1.97 -4.43 -14.11
CA GLU A 64 -1.89 -2.97 -14.23
C GLU A 64 -2.23 -2.27 -12.90
N LEU A 65 -3.30 -2.70 -12.22
CA LEU A 65 -3.66 -2.21 -10.88
C LEU A 65 -2.56 -2.52 -9.85
N TYR A 66 -2.03 -3.74 -9.86
CA TYR A 66 -0.93 -4.16 -8.99
C TYR A 66 0.29 -3.25 -9.16
N MET A 67 0.69 -2.95 -10.40
CA MET A 67 1.85 -2.07 -10.64
C MET A 67 1.63 -0.66 -10.10
N ALA A 68 0.44 -0.10 -10.26
CA ALA A 68 0.11 1.21 -9.69
C ALA A 68 0.19 1.21 -8.15
N VAL A 69 -0.33 0.17 -7.49
CA VAL A 69 -0.25 0.02 -6.02
C VAL A 69 1.19 -0.22 -5.56
N PHE A 70 1.93 -1.04 -6.29
CA PHE A 70 3.33 -1.35 -6.00
C PHE A 70 4.20 -0.09 -6.03
N ASP A 71 4.06 0.75 -7.05
CA ASP A 71 4.80 2.01 -7.16
C ASP A 71 4.48 2.98 -6.02
N ALA A 72 3.22 3.02 -5.57
CA ALA A 72 2.82 3.79 -4.40
C ALA A 72 3.48 3.28 -3.10
N LEU A 73 3.44 1.96 -2.86
CA LEU A 73 4.09 1.35 -1.70
C LEU A 73 5.61 1.47 -1.71
N ARG A 74 6.24 1.48 -2.89
CA ARG A 74 7.68 1.72 -3.04
C ARG A 74 8.06 3.11 -2.50
N TYR A 75 7.23 4.13 -2.74
CA TYR A 75 7.45 5.46 -2.16
C TYR A 75 7.42 5.43 -0.63
N LEU A 76 6.44 4.74 -0.04
CA LEU A 76 6.37 4.54 1.41
C LEU A 76 7.62 3.84 1.94
N SER A 77 8.06 2.75 1.29
CA SER A 77 9.24 1.98 1.71
C SER A 77 10.52 2.83 1.75
N VAL A 78 10.74 3.65 0.71
CA VAL A 78 11.89 4.57 0.65
C VAL A 78 11.81 5.61 1.77
N HIS A 79 10.65 6.24 1.95
CA HIS A 79 10.47 7.25 2.98
C HIS A 79 10.69 6.69 4.40
N LEU A 80 10.19 5.48 4.69
CA LEU A 80 10.38 4.82 5.98
C LEU A 80 11.86 4.55 6.27
N ARG A 81 12.64 4.15 5.25
CA ARG A 81 14.07 3.87 5.38
C ARG A 81 14.87 5.14 5.65
N GLU A 82 14.58 6.21 4.92
CA GLU A 82 15.27 7.50 5.06
C GLU A 82 14.95 8.19 6.40
N ASN A 83 13.73 8.01 6.91
CA ASN A 83 13.26 8.65 8.14
C ASN A 83 13.25 7.71 9.36
N HIS A 84 13.90 6.54 9.27
CA HIS A 84 13.93 5.56 10.36
C HIS A 84 14.52 6.04 11.70
N PRO A 85 15.45 7.04 11.78
CA PRO A 85 15.93 7.51 13.07
C PRO A 85 14.83 8.18 13.90
N VAL A 86 13.79 8.68 13.24
CA VAL A 86 12.62 9.33 13.86
C VAL A 86 11.45 8.35 13.99
N ASN A 87 11.33 7.43 13.03
CA ASN A 87 10.26 6.45 12.97
C ASN A 87 10.67 5.14 13.65
N HIS A 88 10.05 4.83 14.78
CA HIS A 88 10.26 3.56 15.48
C HIS A 88 9.64 2.41 14.66
N LEU A 89 10.42 1.85 13.72
CA LEU A 89 9.90 0.88 12.75
C LEU A 89 9.38 -0.41 13.40
N ALA A 90 9.87 -0.77 14.59
CA ALA A 90 9.33 -1.90 15.37
C ALA A 90 7.86 -1.67 15.74
N ASP A 91 7.53 -0.51 16.31
CA ASP A 91 6.16 -0.13 16.68
C ASP A 91 5.27 -0.03 15.44
N LEU A 92 5.81 0.50 14.33
CA LEU A 92 5.08 0.57 13.07
C LEU A 92 4.80 -0.82 12.50
N TYR A 93 5.72 -1.77 12.66
CA TYR A 93 5.53 -3.15 12.22
C TYR A 93 4.44 -3.86 13.03
N GLU A 94 4.35 -3.61 14.34
CA GLU A 94 3.24 -4.08 15.17
C GLU A 94 1.93 -3.42 14.72
N LEU A 95 1.95 -2.09 14.54
CA LEU A 95 0.77 -1.32 14.23
C LEU A 95 0.07 -1.75 12.93
N VAL A 96 0.82 -2.00 11.85
CA VAL A 96 0.23 -2.39 10.57
C VAL A 96 -0.46 -3.76 10.61
N GLN A 97 -0.19 -4.58 11.63
CA GLN A 97 -0.87 -5.87 11.84
C GLN A 97 -2.34 -5.70 12.24
N TYR A 98 -2.71 -4.56 12.82
CA TYR A 98 -4.11 -4.27 13.17
C TYR A 98 -5.00 -3.92 11.97
N ALA A 99 -4.44 -3.87 10.75
CA ALA A 99 -5.26 -3.71 9.55
C ALA A 99 -6.28 -4.85 9.42
N GLY A 100 -7.58 -4.52 9.34
CA GLY A 100 -8.65 -5.52 9.39
C GLY A 100 -8.67 -6.49 8.20
N ASN A 101 -8.28 -6.02 7.01
CA ASN A 101 -8.27 -6.82 5.79
C ASN A 101 -6.89 -7.46 5.55
N ILE A 102 -6.87 -8.75 5.18
CA ILE A 102 -5.65 -9.53 5.02
C ILE A 102 -4.70 -8.97 3.95
N ILE A 103 -5.22 -8.52 2.80
CA ILE A 103 -4.39 -8.00 1.71
C ILE A 103 -3.67 -6.71 2.14
N PRO A 104 -4.35 -5.64 2.60
CA PRO A 104 -3.69 -4.49 3.22
C PRO A 104 -2.69 -4.85 4.32
N ARG A 105 -3.08 -5.75 5.23
CA ARG A 105 -2.22 -6.18 6.35
C ARG A 105 -0.89 -6.74 5.85
N LEU A 106 -0.94 -7.74 4.98
CA LEU A 106 0.27 -8.43 4.50
C LEU A 106 1.17 -7.50 3.69
N TYR A 107 0.60 -6.70 2.78
CA TYR A 107 1.40 -5.77 1.98
C TYR A 107 2.06 -4.68 2.84
N LEU A 108 1.37 -4.16 3.85
CA LEU A 108 1.96 -3.19 4.79
C LEU A 108 3.02 -3.84 5.67
N MET A 109 2.76 -5.04 6.21
CA MET A 109 3.76 -5.80 6.97
C MET A 109 5.02 -6.06 6.14
N ILE A 110 4.89 -6.49 4.88
CA ILE A 110 6.03 -6.70 4.00
C ILE A 110 6.78 -5.38 3.76
N THR A 111 6.06 -4.29 3.49
CA THR A 111 6.66 -2.98 3.20
C THR A 111 7.43 -2.41 4.41
N VAL A 112 6.82 -2.44 5.59
CA VAL A 112 7.46 -1.96 6.83
C VAL A 112 8.55 -2.93 7.30
N GLY A 113 8.31 -4.23 7.23
CA GLY A 113 9.25 -5.27 7.63
C GLY A 113 10.53 -5.26 6.80
N THR A 114 10.41 -5.12 5.47
CA THR A 114 11.58 -4.98 4.59
C THR A 114 12.35 -3.69 4.84
N ALA A 115 11.67 -2.58 5.16
CA ALA A 115 12.34 -1.36 5.60
C ALA A 115 13.07 -1.57 6.94
N TYR A 116 12.44 -2.27 7.88
CA TYR A 116 13.04 -2.57 9.18
C TYR A 116 14.28 -3.45 9.07
N MET A 117 14.22 -4.53 8.27
CA MET A 117 15.36 -5.42 8.01
C MET A 117 16.53 -4.74 7.29
N SER A 118 16.30 -3.58 6.65
CA SER A 118 17.34 -2.83 5.96
C SER A 118 18.22 -1.97 6.87
N ILE A 119 17.88 -1.88 8.17
CA ILE A 119 18.62 -1.09 9.16
C ILE A 119 19.61 -1.98 9.92
N GLU A 120 20.77 -1.44 10.24
CA GLU A 120 21.78 -2.12 11.06
C GLU A 120 21.25 -2.38 12.48
N GLY A 121 21.36 -3.62 12.95
CA GLY A 121 20.88 -4.03 14.28
C GLY A 121 19.44 -4.56 14.35
N ALA A 122 18.75 -4.68 13.21
CA ALA A 122 17.45 -5.32 13.17
C ALA A 122 17.52 -6.80 13.58
N PRO A 123 16.54 -7.33 14.34
CA PRO A 123 16.47 -8.75 14.68
C PRO A 123 16.34 -9.57 13.39
N ARG A 124 17.24 -10.55 13.21
CA ARG A 124 17.27 -11.45 12.05
C ARG A 124 16.55 -12.75 12.32
#